data_AF-A0A5K1GGV5-F1
#
_entry.id   AF-A0A5K1GGV5-F1
#
_cell.length_a   1.000
_cell.length_b   1.000
_cell.length_c   1.000
_cell.angle_alpha   90.00
_cell.angle_beta   90.00
_cell.angle_gamma   90.00
#
_symmetry.space_group_name_H-M   'P 1'
#
loop_
_entity.id
_entity.type
_entity.pdbx_description
1 polymer ?
#
loop_
_entity_poly.entity_id
_entity_poly.type
_entity_poly.pdbx_seq_one_letter_code
_entity_poly.pdbx_strand_id
1 'polypeptide(L)'
;VLRAIMSEEPKTQEVAIGLAAQVFRFTDALQFHRALSHASIRKTELPAKLVQILRNYPRPSVMVPRIRRFVVELVITMMRAEKGTRTIFKTFQLANELNCVAATTSELECFSVFSGTVGLSRHGTSLHSLLDEAHELLNAA
;
A
#
# COMPACT_ATOMS: atom_id res chain seq x y z
N VAL A 1 -12.35 2.30 7.83
CA VAL A 1 -11.00 2.16 7.23
C VAL A 1 -11.05 2.07 5.71
N LEU A 2 -11.58 1.00 5.11
CA LEU A 2 -11.54 0.83 3.65
C LEU A 2 -12.21 1.98 2.87
N ARG A 3 -13.37 2.48 3.32
CA ARG A 3 -14.01 3.68 2.75
C ARG A 3 -13.13 4.94 2.84
N ALA A 4 -12.32 5.06 3.88
CA ALA A 4 -11.40 6.18 4.04
C ALA A 4 -10.21 6.11 3.07
N ILE A 5 -9.78 4.91 2.67
CA ILE A 5 -8.81 4.73 1.57
C ILE A 5 -9.38 5.22 0.24
N MET A 6 -10.68 4.99 0.03
CA MET A 6 -11.42 5.43 -1.16
C MET A 6 -11.74 6.94 -1.17
N SER A 7 -11.46 7.67 -0.07
CA SER A 7 -11.59 9.13 -0.01
C SER A 7 -10.55 9.82 -0.91
N GLU A 8 -10.67 11.14 -1.07
CA GLU A 8 -9.66 12.00 -1.72
C GLU A 8 -8.87 12.84 -0.72
N GLU A 9 -9.11 12.70 0.58
CA GLU A 9 -8.37 13.44 1.61
C GLU A 9 -7.01 12.75 1.91
N PRO A 10 -5.86 13.35 1.55
CA PRO A 10 -4.58 12.64 1.53
C PRO A 10 -4.13 12.10 2.89
N LYS A 11 -4.29 12.88 3.96
CA LYS A 11 -3.86 12.49 5.32
C LYS A 11 -4.69 11.34 5.85
N THR A 12 -6.00 11.42 5.66
CA THR A 12 -6.94 10.36 6.03
C THR A 12 -6.67 9.09 5.22
N GLN A 13 -6.36 9.21 3.92
CA GLN A 13 -5.94 8.08 3.10
C GLN A 13 -4.65 7.45 3.63
N GLU A 14 -3.59 8.23 3.87
CA GLU A 14 -2.31 7.71 4.39
C GLU A 14 -2.53 6.87 5.66
N VAL A 15 -3.23 7.43 6.64
CA VAL A 15 -3.50 6.75 7.91
C VAL A 15 -4.36 5.50 7.71
N ALA A 16 -5.40 5.57 6.87
CA ALA A 16 -6.27 4.45 6.60
C ALA A 16 -5.57 3.30 5.88
N ILE A 17 -4.66 3.59 4.95
CA ILE A 17 -3.86 2.59 4.23
C ILE A 17 -2.90 1.90 5.19
N GLY A 18 -2.17 2.67 6.01
CA GLY A 18 -1.27 2.11 7.01
C GLY A 18 -1.98 1.20 8.01
N LEU A 19 -3.16 1.61 8.51
CA LEU A 19 -3.98 0.77 9.38
C LEU A 19 -4.48 -0.50 8.66
N ALA A 20 -4.96 -0.37 7.42
CA ALA A 20 -5.42 -1.52 6.65
C ALA A 20 -4.29 -2.53 6.41
N ALA A 21 -3.06 -2.09 6.16
CA ALA A 21 -1.90 -2.98 6.01
C ALA A 21 -1.65 -3.81 7.28
N GLN A 22 -1.76 -3.18 8.47
CA GLN A 22 -1.60 -3.90 9.73
C GLN A 22 -2.73 -4.90 10.00
N VAL A 23 -3.98 -4.55 9.65
CA VAL A 23 -5.13 -5.46 9.81
C VAL A 23 -5.05 -6.64 8.84
N PHE A 24 -4.79 -6.36 7.55
CA PHE A 24 -4.76 -7.39 6.51
C PHE A 24 -3.59 -8.35 6.61
N ARG A 25 -2.51 -7.97 7.31
CA ARG A 25 -1.41 -8.88 7.65
C ARG A 25 -1.86 -10.16 8.35
N PHE A 26 -2.95 -10.12 9.12
CA PHE A 26 -3.47 -11.26 9.89
C PHE A 26 -4.83 -11.74 9.37
N THR A 27 -5.24 -11.29 8.19
CA THR A 27 -6.56 -11.55 7.62
C THR A 27 -6.48 -12.69 6.60
N ASP A 28 -7.37 -13.67 6.71
CA ASP A 28 -7.53 -14.72 5.69
C ASP A 28 -8.39 -14.27 4.50
N ALA A 29 -8.42 -15.07 3.44
CA ALA A 29 -9.22 -14.79 2.23
C ALA A 29 -10.72 -14.53 2.54
N LEU A 30 -11.34 -15.30 3.44
CA LEU A 30 -12.76 -15.15 3.76
C LEU A 30 -13.03 -13.84 4.49
N GLN A 31 -12.21 -13.51 5.48
CA GLN A 31 -12.25 -12.26 6.23
C GLN A 31 -11.99 -11.06 5.33
N PHE A 32 -11.04 -11.17 4.40
CA PHE A 32 -10.74 -10.13 3.41
C PHE A 32 -11.97 -9.84 2.53
N HIS A 33 -12.61 -10.88 1.99
CA HIS A 33 -13.82 -10.73 1.19
C HIS A 33 -14.99 -10.13 1.99
N ARG A 34 -15.17 -10.56 3.25
CA ARG A 34 -16.18 -9.99 4.15
C ARG A 34 -15.93 -8.51 4.41
N ALA A 35 -14.68 -8.11 4.64
CA ALA A 35 -14.31 -6.71 4.85
C ALA A 35 -14.65 -5.84 3.63
N LEU A 36 -14.33 -6.30 2.42
CA LEU A 36 -14.70 -5.61 1.18
C LEU A 36 -16.22 -5.51 0.99
N SER A 37 -16.94 -6.61 1.24
CA SER A 37 -18.41 -6.68 1.12
C SER A 37 -19.11 -5.74 2.11
N HIS A 38 -18.70 -5.76 3.38
CA HIS A 38 -19.21 -4.84 4.41
C HIS A 38 -18.94 -3.38 4.05
N ALA A 39 -17.80 -3.11 3.43
CA ALA A 39 -17.49 -1.78 2.94
C ALA A 39 -18.16 -1.47 1.60
N SER A 40 -18.93 -2.37 0.98
CA SER A 40 -19.50 -2.25 -0.37
C SER A 40 -18.47 -1.75 -1.40
N ILE A 41 -17.29 -2.38 -1.37
CA ILE A 41 -16.17 -2.16 -2.30
C ILE A 41 -15.99 -3.44 -3.13
N ARG A 42 -15.90 -3.29 -4.45
CA ARG A 42 -15.63 -4.43 -5.35
C ARG A 42 -14.18 -4.87 -5.23
N LYS A 43 -13.91 -6.15 -5.51
CA LYS A 43 -12.55 -6.73 -5.43
C LYS A 43 -11.51 -5.97 -6.26
N THR A 44 -11.92 -5.34 -7.36
CA THR A 44 -11.04 -4.57 -8.26
C THR A 44 -10.86 -3.11 -7.85
N GLU A 45 -11.81 -2.54 -7.08
CA GLU A 45 -11.81 -1.11 -6.75
C GLU A 45 -10.67 -0.74 -5.80
N LEU A 46 -10.41 -1.55 -4.76
CA LEU A 46 -9.32 -1.29 -3.84
C LEU A 46 -7.94 -1.41 -4.52
N PRO A 47 -7.60 -2.50 -5.25
CA PRO A 47 -6.37 -2.57 -6.03
C PRO A 47 -6.19 -1.41 -7.02
N ALA A 48 -7.26 -1.03 -7.73
CA ALA A 48 -7.23 0.10 -8.66
C ALA A 48 -6.88 1.41 -7.96
N LYS A 49 -7.53 1.70 -6.82
CA LYS A 49 -7.28 2.91 -6.03
C LYS A 49 -5.85 2.94 -5.50
N LEU A 50 -5.29 1.82 -5.06
CA LEU A 50 -3.91 1.75 -4.57
C LEU A 50 -2.88 2.05 -5.67
N VAL A 51 -3.05 1.48 -6.86
CA VAL A 51 -2.21 1.79 -8.01
C VAL A 51 -2.36 3.26 -8.41
N GLN A 52 -3.58 3.79 -8.42
CA GLN A 52 -3.83 5.21 -8.70
C GLN A 52 -3.15 6.12 -7.67
N ILE A 53 -3.12 5.75 -6.39
CA ILE A 53 -2.40 6.51 -5.37
C ILE A 53 -0.91 6.56 -5.70
N LEU A 54 -0.27 5.44 -6.06
CA LEU A 54 1.16 5.47 -6.46
C LEU A 54 1.39 6.39 -7.67
N ARG A 55 0.49 6.37 -8.67
CA ARG A 55 0.55 7.29 -9.82
C ARG A 55 0.44 8.76 -9.44
N ASN A 56 -0.40 9.06 -8.45
CA ASN A 56 -0.58 10.42 -7.95
C ASN A 56 0.62 10.90 -7.11
N TYR A 57 1.47 9.98 -6.63
CA TYR A 57 2.69 10.27 -5.87
C TYR A 57 3.94 9.70 -6.58
N PRO A 58 4.34 10.26 -7.75
CA PRO A 58 5.52 9.79 -8.47
C PRO A 58 6.83 10.07 -7.72
N ARG A 59 6.80 10.95 -6.72
CA ARG A 59 7.91 11.30 -5.81
C ARG A 59 7.41 11.34 -4.36
N PRO A 60 8.32 11.24 -3.37
CA PRO A 60 7.98 11.35 -1.96
C PRO A 60 7.29 12.70 -1.67
N SER A 61 6.29 12.68 -0.79
CA SER A 61 5.55 13.88 -0.39
C SER A 61 5.75 14.18 1.09
N VAL A 62 6.14 15.41 1.42
CA VAL A 62 6.27 15.85 2.82
C VAL A 62 4.93 15.92 3.56
N MET A 63 3.82 16.04 2.83
CA MET A 63 2.47 16.13 3.40
C MET A 63 1.93 14.77 3.84
N VAL A 64 2.35 13.71 3.14
CA VAL A 64 1.95 12.31 3.38
C VAL A 64 3.18 11.40 3.18
N PRO A 65 4.21 11.54 4.02
CA PRO A 65 5.54 10.95 3.82
C PRO A 65 5.56 9.42 3.82
N ARG A 66 4.51 8.75 4.26
CA ARG A 66 4.42 7.29 4.37
C ARG A 66 3.44 6.71 3.37
N ILE A 67 2.75 7.52 2.56
CA ILE A 67 1.65 7.02 1.72
C ILE A 67 2.13 5.93 0.74
N ARG A 68 3.25 6.13 0.06
CA ARG A 68 3.76 5.14 -0.91
C ARG A 68 4.21 3.87 -0.20
N ARG A 69 4.93 4.00 0.91
CA ARG A 69 5.33 2.86 1.75
C ARG A 69 4.12 2.06 2.22
N PHE A 70 3.10 2.72 2.77
CA PHE A 70 1.90 2.04 3.27
C PHE A 70 1.11 1.39 2.14
N VAL A 71 1.07 1.98 0.94
CA VAL A 71 0.48 1.33 -0.22
C VAL A 71 1.21 0.04 -0.56
N VAL A 72 2.55 0.06 -0.59
CA VAL A 72 3.36 -1.16 -0.85
C VAL A 72 3.10 -2.22 0.22
N GLU A 73 3.10 -1.86 1.50
CA GLU A 73 2.80 -2.79 2.60
C GLU A 73 1.37 -3.38 2.48
N LEU A 74 0.38 -2.56 2.12
CA LEU A 74 -0.99 -3.03 1.92
C LEU A 74 -1.10 -3.96 0.71
N VAL A 75 -0.43 -3.65 -0.40
CA VAL A 75 -0.38 -4.49 -1.60
C VAL A 75 0.20 -5.87 -1.28
N ILE A 76 1.32 -5.92 -0.54
CA ILE A 76 1.95 -7.18 -0.08
C ILE A 76 0.97 -8.00 0.74
N THR A 77 0.34 -7.39 1.74
CA THR A 77 -0.59 -8.10 2.64
C THR A 77 -1.82 -8.60 1.90
N MET A 78 -2.35 -7.84 0.93
CA MET A 78 -3.44 -8.28 0.07
C MET A 78 -3.05 -9.47 -0.82
N MET A 79 -1.86 -9.46 -1.43
CA MET A 79 -1.37 -10.57 -2.27
C MET A 79 -1.06 -11.84 -1.48
N ARG A 80 -0.79 -11.71 -0.17
CA ARG A 80 -0.66 -12.84 0.76
C ARG A 80 -2.01 -13.40 1.19
N ALA A 81 -2.97 -12.53 1.54
CA ALA A 81 -4.28 -12.93 2.03
C ALA A 81 -5.14 -13.59 0.95
N GLU A 82 -5.12 -13.05 -0.28
CA GLU A 82 -5.96 -13.51 -1.39
C GLU A 82 -5.15 -13.58 -2.68
N LYS A 83 -4.84 -14.81 -3.14
CA LYS A 83 -4.02 -15.06 -4.34
C LYS A 83 -4.61 -14.40 -5.60
N GLY A 84 -5.93 -14.33 -5.71
CA GLY A 84 -6.63 -13.70 -6.85
C GLY A 84 -6.28 -12.21 -7.04
N THR A 85 -5.83 -11.52 -5.98
CA THR A 85 -5.45 -10.11 -6.04
C THR A 85 -4.23 -9.88 -6.94
N ARG A 86 -3.34 -10.86 -7.09
CA ARG A 86 -2.14 -10.76 -7.93
C ARG A 86 -2.49 -10.47 -9.39
N THR A 87 -3.44 -11.23 -9.94
CA THR A 87 -3.90 -11.06 -11.33
C THR A 87 -4.51 -9.68 -11.53
N ILE A 88 -5.26 -9.18 -10.54
CA ILE A 88 -5.85 -7.84 -10.57
C ILE A 88 -4.75 -6.77 -10.59
N PHE A 89 -3.73 -6.89 -9.74
CA PHE A 89 -2.61 -5.95 -9.72
C PHE A 89 -1.77 -5.98 -11.01
N LYS A 90 -1.60 -7.14 -11.64
CA LYS A 90 -0.98 -7.25 -12.97
C LYS A 90 -1.77 -6.47 -14.01
N THR A 91 -3.09 -6.62 -14.04
CA THR A 91 -3.97 -5.87 -14.95
C THR A 91 -3.84 -4.36 -14.77
N PHE A 92 -3.67 -3.89 -13.53
CA PHE A 92 -3.47 -2.47 -13.24
C PHE A 92 -2.03 -1.98 -13.42
N GLN A 93 -1.10 -2.84 -13.87
CA GLN A 93 0.31 -2.51 -14.08
C GLN A 93 1.04 -2.05 -12.80
N LEU A 94 0.71 -2.65 -11.66
CA LEU A 94 1.37 -2.36 -10.38
C LEU A 94 2.90 -2.38 -10.48
N ALA A 95 3.48 -3.31 -11.26
CA ALA A 95 4.92 -3.42 -11.43
C ALA A 95 5.59 -2.11 -11.91
N ASN A 96 4.92 -1.36 -12.80
CA ASN A 96 5.44 -0.09 -13.30
C ASN A 96 5.49 0.96 -12.18
N GLU A 97 4.46 0.99 -11.33
CA GLU A 97 4.40 1.91 -10.19
C GLU A 97 5.44 1.55 -9.12
N LEU A 98 5.66 0.26 -8.85
CA LEU A 98 6.70 -0.19 -7.92
C LEU A 98 8.10 0.22 -8.42
N ASN A 99 8.38 0.06 -9.71
CA ASN A 99 9.63 0.51 -10.33
C ASN A 99 9.80 2.04 -10.22
N CYS A 100 8.73 2.80 -10.41
CA CYS A 100 8.75 4.26 -10.24
C CYS A 100 9.10 4.64 -8.79
N VAL A 101 8.48 3.99 -7.80
CA VAL A 101 8.78 4.20 -6.38
C VAL A 101 10.22 3.84 -6.06
N ALA A 102 10.74 2.72 -6.58
CA ALA A 102 12.13 2.31 -6.40
C ALA A 102 13.12 3.37 -6.93
N ALA A 103 12.83 3.94 -8.11
CA ALA A 103 13.68 4.94 -8.75
C ALA A 103 13.65 6.32 -8.07
N THR A 104 12.57 6.65 -7.35
CA THR A 104 12.37 7.97 -6.73
C THR A 104 12.30 7.93 -5.20
N THR A 105 12.73 6.83 -4.58
CA THR A 105 12.78 6.68 -3.13
C THR A 105 13.67 7.73 -2.46
N SER A 106 13.34 8.11 -1.23
CA SER A 106 14.06 9.10 -0.43
C SER A 106 14.19 8.66 1.02
N GLU A 107 15.18 9.21 1.74
CA GLU A 107 15.32 9.00 3.17
C GLU A 107 14.05 9.35 3.96
N LEU A 108 13.25 10.32 3.49
CA LEU A 108 11.98 10.69 4.12
C LEU A 108 11.07 9.48 4.41
N GLU A 109 11.06 8.50 3.51
CA GLU A 109 10.21 7.31 3.58
C GLU A 109 10.83 6.15 4.36
N CYS A 110 12.07 6.34 4.83
CA CYS A 110 12.79 5.39 5.66
C CYS A 110 12.53 5.60 7.16
N PHE A 111 11.92 6.71 7.57
CA PHE A 111 11.70 7.05 8.98
C PHE A 111 10.25 6.94 9.43
N SER A 112 10.06 6.53 10.69
CA SER A 112 8.79 6.69 11.38
C SER A 112 8.59 8.15 11.78
N VAL A 113 7.39 8.68 11.50
CA VAL A 113 7.01 10.06 11.84
C VAL A 113 6.13 10.01 13.09
N PHE A 114 6.53 10.75 14.14
CA PHE A 114 5.74 10.96 15.35
C PHE A 114 5.29 12.42 15.41
N SER A 115 4.00 12.65 15.61
CA SER A 115 3.40 13.99 15.85
C SER A 115 3.94 15.13 14.97
N GLY A 116 4.01 14.92 13.66
CA GLY A 116 4.31 15.99 12.69
C GLY A 116 5.77 16.45 12.61
N THR A 117 6.70 15.76 13.28
CA THR A 117 8.15 16.00 13.13
C THR A 117 8.86 14.77 12.56
N VAL A 118 9.87 14.98 11.72
CA VAL A 118 10.63 13.90 11.08
C VAL A 118 11.58 13.27 12.09
N GLY A 119 11.36 11.99 12.40
CA GLY A 119 12.37 11.00 12.83
C GLY A 119 12.62 10.85 14.33
N LEU A 120 11.92 9.91 15.00
CA LEU A 120 12.40 9.30 16.26
C LEU A 120 13.10 7.94 16.01
N SER A 121 12.74 7.20 14.96
CA SER A 121 13.38 5.92 14.61
C SER A 121 13.19 5.52 13.13
N ARG A 122 14.18 4.80 12.58
CA ARG A 122 14.12 4.23 11.22
C ARG A 122 13.19 3.03 11.17
N HIS A 123 12.51 2.80 10.05
CA HIS A 123 11.79 1.55 9.82
C HIS A 123 12.77 0.36 9.87
N GLY A 124 12.38 -0.70 10.57
CA GLY A 124 13.18 -1.93 10.65
C GLY A 124 13.36 -2.62 9.29
N THR A 125 12.36 -2.50 8.41
CA THR A 125 12.42 -2.98 7.03
C THR A 125 12.56 -1.82 6.06
N SER A 126 13.57 -1.88 5.18
CA SER A 126 13.77 -0.85 4.16
C SER A 126 12.63 -0.83 3.13
N LEU A 127 12.38 0.32 2.51
CA LEU A 127 11.38 0.40 1.43
C LEU A 127 11.78 -0.47 0.23
N HIS A 128 13.08 -0.55 -0.10
CA HIS A 128 13.58 -1.44 -1.16
C HIS A 128 13.22 -2.90 -0.90
N SER A 129 13.44 -3.40 0.33
CA SER A 129 13.09 -4.78 0.68
C SER A 129 11.60 -5.07 0.52
N LEU A 130 10.74 -4.09 0.82
CA LEU A 130 9.30 -4.22 0.58
C LEU A 130 8.97 -4.24 -0.93
N LEU A 131 9.63 -3.41 -1.73
CA LEU A 131 9.43 -3.38 -3.18
C LEU A 131 9.87 -4.71 -3.83
N ASP A 132 11.02 -5.25 -3.42
CA ASP A 132 11.50 -6.55 -3.87
C ASP A 132 10.49 -7.66 -3.55
N GLU A 133 10.02 -7.70 -2.29
CA GLU A 133 8.99 -8.64 -1.85
C GLU A 133 7.67 -8.48 -2.63
N ALA A 134 7.25 -7.25 -2.92
CA ALA A 134 6.06 -7.00 -3.72
C ALA A 134 6.23 -7.50 -5.16
N HIS A 135 7.42 -7.33 -5.76
CA HIS A 135 7.72 -7.86 -7.09
C HIS A 135 7.75 -9.39 -7.10
N GLU A 136 8.35 -10.03 -6.10
CA GLU A 136 8.36 -11.49 -5.96
C GLU A 136 6.95 -12.05 -5.85
N LEU A 137 6.12 -11.46 -4.98
CA LEU A 137 4.73 -11.89 -4.79
C LEU A 137 3.88 -11.69 -6.04
N LEU A 138 4.13 -10.62 -6.81
CA LEU A 138 3.43 -10.35 -8.05
C LEU A 138 3.79 -11.40 -9.12
N ASN A 139 5.05 -11.82 -9.18
CA ASN A 139 5.56 -12.75 -10.20
C ASN A 139 5.49 -14.23 -9.78
N ALA A 140 5.23 -14.53 -8.52
CA ALA A 140 5.09 -15.89 -8.02
C ALA A 140 3.97 -16.67 -8.76
N ALA A 141 4.31 -17.89 -9.16
CA ALA A 141 3.43 -18.85 -9.85
C ALA A 141 2.20 -19.26 -9.02
#